data_AF-A0A3N0EHT5-F1
#
_entry.id   AF-A0A3N0EHT5-F1
#
_cell.length_a   1.000
_cell.length_b   1.000
_cell.length_c   1.000
_cell.angle_alpha   90.00
_cell.angle_beta   90.00
_cell.angle_gamma   90.00
#
_symmetry.space_group_name_H-M   'P 1'
#
loop_
_entity.id
_entity.type
_entity.pdbx_description
1 polymer ?
#
loop_
_entity_poly.entity_id
_entity_poly.type
_entity_poly.pdbx_seq_one_letter_code
_entity_poly.pdbx_strand_id
1 'polypeptide(L)'
;MHDPGREHTWVEFVDRWHERCASDSELATLARGATVGFGVRHGDDRAGFRFTEGRFVPGEAGPAMGEEPEFEVAAAPEDWARFLEAVPRPPYQSFFGMLMRVPGAEVRGEELVFAQHAHLVRRVLELGREIASGTAPPARHVPASGAHGGPDSPPDAVTGHYRHIDIGGSSRRVYYETAGAGRDVLFLHTAGADCSQFHHLLANPRLRSDLRMVSFDLPWHGKSPPPPGAVPGSYALDTDTYARTVMALVESLGLRDPIVVGASMAGEICLELAYRHPDRIGGVVACEASDAVPGRQVRWALDPRVNEALFVPEWVDGLMAPQSPPEHRAEVWWGYSQSGHGAFYGDILFYSGDWDGRQRVPLIDTRRCPVVMLTGEYDYSCTPEMSRRTAERIPGARFEVMPELGHFPHAENPPRFATHLREAISTIDTRTPTSEPDHDQH
;
A
#
# COMPACT_ATOMS: atom_id res chain seq x y z
N MET A 1 16.19 32.72 23.79
CA MET A 1 16.43 32.08 25.10
C MET A 1 15.62 30.80 25.10
N HIS A 2 16.28 29.67 24.83
CA HIS A 2 15.69 28.35 25.05
C HIS A 2 15.67 28.13 26.56
N ASP A 3 14.50 27.88 27.13
CA ASP A 3 14.34 27.49 28.53
C ASP A 3 14.55 25.96 28.63
N PRO A 4 15.65 25.48 29.25
CA PRO A 4 16.01 24.06 29.25
C PRO A 4 15.43 23.30 30.46
N GLY A 5 14.24 23.67 30.97
CA GLY A 5 13.80 23.27 32.32
C GLY A 5 12.33 22.90 32.55
N ARG A 6 11.52 22.58 31.55
CA ARG A 6 10.19 21.98 31.78
C ARG A 6 10.08 20.63 31.06
N GLU A 7 10.42 19.56 31.77
CA GLU A 7 9.80 18.27 31.48
C GLU A 7 8.30 18.44 31.77
N HIS A 8 7.49 18.51 30.71
CA HIS A 8 6.05 18.46 30.85
C HIS A 8 5.67 17.11 31.45
N THR A 9 4.87 17.12 32.51
CA THR A 9 4.38 15.86 33.10
C THR A 9 3.51 15.11 32.08
N TRP A 10 3.41 13.79 32.20
CA TRP A 10 2.51 12.98 31.35
C TRP A 10 1.08 13.55 31.33
N VAL A 11 0.59 14.01 32.48
CA VAL A 11 -0.73 14.65 32.61
C VAL A 11 -0.83 15.93 31.78
N GLU A 12 0.16 16.83 31.85
CA GLU A 12 0.17 18.05 31.03
C GLU A 12 0.20 17.76 29.52
N PHE A 13 0.90 16.70 29.11
CA PHE A 13 0.90 16.26 27.72
C PHE A 13 -0.48 15.77 27.29
N VAL A 14 -1.13 14.96 28.12
CA VAL A 14 -2.47 14.41 27.84
C VAL A 14 -3.52 15.51 27.79
N ASP A 15 -3.46 16.51 28.68
CA ASP A 15 -4.39 17.65 28.65
C ASP A 15 -4.33 18.40 27.30
N ARG A 16 -3.11 18.70 26.82
CA ARG A 16 -2.90 19.31 25.49
C ARG A 16 -3.39 18.41 24.36
N TRP A 17 -3.22 17.10 24.49
CA TRP A 17 -3.68 16.13 23.52
C TRP A 17 -5.22 16.09 23.46
N HIS A 18 -5.89 16.10 24.61
CA HIS A 18 -7.35 16.19 24.69
C HIS A 18 -7.90 17.48 24.10
N GLU A 19 -7.28 18.64 24.40
CA GLU A 19 -7.64 19.91 23.79
C GLU A 19 -7.54 19.85 22.25
N ARG A 20 -6.46 19.27 21.74
CA ARG A 20 -6.23 19.11 20.29
C ARG A 20 -7.26 18.17 19.65
N CYS A 21 -7.62 17.07 20.31
CA CYS A 21 -8.68 16.15 19.87
C CYS A 21 -10.04 16.85 19.85
N ALA A 22 -10.36 17.66 20.86
CA ALA A 22 -11.63 18.39 20.94
C ALA A 22 -11.78 19.44 19.83
N SER A 23 -10.68 20.00 19.33
CA SER A 23 -10.68 21.03 18.27
C SER A 23 -10.46 20.48 16.85
N ASP A 24 -10.21 19.18 16.66
CA ASP A 24 -9.88 18.61 15.35
C ASP A 24 -11.12 18.29 14.51
N SER A 25 -11.26 18.96 13.37
CA SER A 25 -12.41 18.78 12.46
C SER A 25 -12.41 17.45 11.73
N GLU A 26 -11.23 16.90 11.42
CA GLU A 26 -11.07 15.58 10.80
C GLU A 26 -11.53 14.49 11.77
N LEU A 27 -11.02 14.51 13.01
CA LEU A 27 -11.44 13.58 14.06
C LEU A 27 -12.96 13.67 14.33
N ALA A 28 -13.52 14.88 14.42
CA ALA A 28 -14.96 15.07 14.59
C ALA A 28 -15.79 14.49 13.41
N THR A 29 -15.22 14.47 12.21
CA THR A 29 -15.86 13.86 11.02
C THR A 29 -15.75 12.34 11.05
N LEU A 30 -14.56 11.82 11.35
CA LEU A 30 -14.29 10.38 11.49
C LEU A 30 -15.12 9.74 12.61
N ALA A 31 -15.40 10.49 13.67
CA ALA A 31 -16.14 10.02 14.83
C ALA A 31 -17.65 9.93 14.62
N ARG A 32 -18.24 10.46 13.54
CA ARG A 32 -19.71 10.51 13.36
C ARG A 32 -20.37 9.14 13.56
N GLY A 33 -21.26 9.06 14.54
CA GLY A 33 -21.99 7.84 14.88
C GLY A 33 -21.22 6.83 15.73
N ALA A 34 -19.95 7.09 16.08
CA ALA A 34 -19.15 6.22 16.93
C ALA A 34 -19.46 6.45 18.42
N THR A 35 -19.55 5.35 19.16
CA THR A 35 -19.55 5.36 20.62
C THR A 35 -18.52 4.32 21.07
N VAL A 36 -17.41 4.79 21.63
CA VAL A 36 -16.28 3.95 22.05
C VAL A 36 -15.38 4.70 23.02
N GLY A 37 -14.88 4.03 24.04
CA GLY A 37 -13.74 4.43 24.85
C GLY A 37 -12.50 3.59 24.53
N PHE A 38 -11.34 4.23 24.43
CA PHE A 38 -10.06 3.51 24.37
C PHE A 38 -8.94 4.24 25.11
N GLY A 39 -7.93 3.49 25.52
CA GLY A 39 -6.75 4.01 26.18
C GLY A 39 -5.49 3.95 25.32
N VAL A 40 -4.57 4.89 25.52
CA VAL A 40 -3.17 4.78 25.12
C VAL A 40 -2.35 4.53 26.38
N ARG A 41 -1.74 3.35 26.50
CA ARG A 41 -0.96 2.93 27.67
C ARG A 41 0.52 3.23 27.48
N HIS A 42 1.11 3.99 28.41
CA HIS A 42 2.51 4.39 28.41
C HIS A 42 3.15 4.00 29.76
N GLY A 43 3.77 2.82 29.82
CA GLY A 43 4.26 2.26 31.09
C GLY A 43 3.11 1.97 32.06
N ASP A 44 3.21 2.49 33.28
CA ASP A 44 2.15 2.40 34.30
C ASP A 44 1.05 3.45 34.12
N ASP A 45 1.30 4.46 33.28
CA ASP A 45 0.35 5.52 32.98
C ASP A 45 -0.54 5.18 31.77
N ARG A 46 -1.70 5.83 31.72
CA ARG A 46 -2.61 5.79 30.57
C ARG A 46 -3.22 7.15 30.26
N ALA A 47 -3.64 7.32 29.01
CA ALA A 47 -4.46 8.42 28.53
C ALA A 47 -5.76 7.86 27.93
N GLY A 48 -6.91 8.22 28.48
CA GLY A 48 -8.21 7.80 27.98
C GLY A 48 -8.79 8.73 26.91
N PHE A 49 -9.45 8.16 25.91
CA PHE A 49 -10.14 8.87 24.83
C PHE A 49 -11.54 8.28 24.67
N ARG A 50 -12.58 9.09 24.76
CA ARG A 50 -13.97 8.63 24.64
C ARG A 50 -14.71 9.39 23.55
N PHE A 51 -15.54 8.67 22.82
CA PHE A 51 -16.47 9.20 21.84
C PHE A 51 -17.87 8.74 22.24
N THR A 52 -18.83 9.66 22.24
CA THR A 52 -20.23 9.36 22.52
C THR A 52 -21.09 10.01 21.44
N GLU A 53 -21.78 9.18 20.65
CA GLU A 53 -22.54 9.62 19.48
C GLU A 53 -21.73 10.53 18.54
N GLY A 54 -20.44 10.20 18.41
CA GLY A 54 -19.44 10.91 17.61
C GLY A 54 -18.89 12.21 18.17
N ARG A 55 -19.22 12.57 19.40
CA ARG A 55 -18.60 13.70 20.10
C ARG A 55 -17.44 13.21 20.95
N PHE A 56 -16.28 13.85 20.82
CA PHE A 56 -15.14 13.58 21.68
C PHE A 56 -15.41 14.08 23.11
N VAL A 57 -15.12 13.23 24.09
CA VAL A 57 -15.18 13.50 25.51
C VAL A 57 -13.82 13.11 26.10
N PRO A 58 -13.06 14.05 26.70
CA PRO A 58 -11.81 13.75 27.37
C PRO A 58 -11.96 12.61 28.39
N GLY A 59 -11.06 11.62 28.33
CA GLY A 59 -10.97 10.56 29.34
C GLY A 59 -10.09 10.97 30.52
N GLU A 60 -9.88 10.07 31.47
CA GLU A 60 -8.96 10.30 32.57
C GLU A 60 -7.49 10.04 32.16
N ALA A 61 -6.56 10.70 32.82
CA ALA A 61 -5.12 10.54 32.65
C ALA A 61 -4.47 10.13 33.99
N GLY A 62 -3.67 9.05 34.00
CA GLY A 62 -2.97 8.56 35.19
C GLY A 62 -3.07 7.05 35.42
N PRO A 63 -2.49 6.52 36.50
CA PRO A 63 -2.29 5.07 36.72
C PRO A 63 -3.54 4.30 37.14
N ALA A 64 -4.54 4.99 37.72
CA ALA A 64 -5.83 4.45 38.12
C ALA A 64 -6.92 5.30 37.49
N MET A 65 -8.05 4.70 37.11
CA MET A 65 -9.11 5.47 36.46
C MET A 65 -10.50 4.89 36.70
N GLY A 66 -11.49 5.78 36.69
CA GLY A 66 -12.85 5.53 37.19
C GLY A 66 -13.68 4.59 36.33
N GLU A 67 -13.50 4.62 35.01
CA GLU A 67 -14.17 3.74 34.04
C GLU A 67 -13.12 3.07 33.14
N GLU A 68 -13.22 1.76 32.96
CA GLU A 68 -12.30 1.01 32.10
C GLU A 68 -12.65 1.19 30.62
N PRO A 69 -11.65 1.45 29.74
CA PRO A 69 -11.89 1.51 28.30
C PRO A 69 -12.19 0.14 27.72
N GLU A 70 -12.90 0.10 26.59
CA GLU A 70 -13.20 -1.14 25.86
C GLU A 70 -11.93 -1.83 25.35
N PHE A 71 -10.92 -1.06 24.98
CA PHE A 71 -9.58 -1.55 24.65
C PHE A 71 -8.49 -0.51 24.93
N GLU A 72 -7.25 -0.95 24.96
CA GLU A 72 -6.07 -0.10 25.05
C GLU A 72 -5.07 -0.45 23.95
N VAL A 73 -4.43 0.56 23.37
CA VAL A 73 -3.22 0.39 22.58
C VAL A 73 -2.02 0.56 23.50
N ALA A 74 -1.13 -0.43 23.52
CA ALA A 74 0.01 -0.48 24.43
C ALA A 74 1.32 -0.70 23.67
N ALA A 75 2.38 -0.07 24.14
CA ALA A 75 3.77 -0.29 23.74
C ALA A 75 4.70 0.17 24.87
N ALA A 76 5.98 -0.15 24.78
CA ALA A 76 6.96 0.33 25.76
C ALA A 76 7.14 1.86 25.65
N PRO A 77 7.46 2.58 26.75
CA PRO A 77 7.70 4.03 26.73
C PRO A 77 8.68 4.49 25.65
N GLU A 78 9.77 3.75 25.44
CA GLU A 78 10.77 4.03 24.41
C GLU A 78 10.24 3.88 22.98
N ASP A 79 9.26 2.99 22.76
CA ASP A 79 8.61 2.79 21.47
C ASP A 79 7.60 3.90 21.19
N TRP A 80 6.88 4.37 22.22
CA TRP A 80 6.06 5.57 22.10
C TRP A 80 6.92 6.81 21.81
N ALA A 81 8.07 6.94 22.45
CA ALA A 81 8.99 8.05 22.16
C ALA A 81 9.40 8.09 20.69
N ARG A 82 9.69 6.92 20.08
CA ARG A 82 9.99 6.79 18.64
C ARG A 82 8.77 7.10 17.76
N PHE A 83 7.58 6.62 18.14
CA PHE A 83 6.34 6.89 17.41
C PHE A 83 5.99 8.39 17.38
N LEU A 84 6.31 9.11 18.46
CA LEU A 84 6.00 10.53 18.64
C LEU A 84 7.04 11.48 18.01
N GLU A 85 8.11 10.96 17.40
CA GLU A 85 9.03 11.76 16.58
C GLU A 85 8.31 12.44 15.41
N ALA A 86 8.80 13.60 14.97
CA ALA A 86 8.20 14.36 13.86
C ALA A 86 8.14 13.54 12.55
N VAL A 87 9.24 12.82 12.27
CA VAL A 87 9.37 11.90 11.15
C VAL A 87 9.87 10.57 11.73
N PRO A 88 8.98 9.73 12.26
CA PRO A 88 9.37 8.48 12.90
C PRO A 88 10.01 7.56 11.86
N ARG A 89 11.01 6.79 12.27
CA ARG A 89 11.60 5.74 11.43
C ARG A 89 10.69 4.51 11.36
N PRO A 90 10.80 3.68 10.32
CA PRO A 90 10.10 2.40 10.28
C PRO A 90 10.44 1.52 11.50
N PRO A 91 9.47 0.80 12.08
CA PRO A 91 8.05 0.69 11.72
C PRO A 91 7.13 1.65 12.50
N TYR A 92 7.69 2.69 13.12
CA TYR A 92 6.99 3.58 14.07
C TYR A 92 6.11 4.66 13.40
N GLN A 93 6.00 4.67 12.07
CA GLN A 93 5.12 5.60 11.37
C GLN A 93 3.63 5.38 11.64
N SER A 94 3.24 4.17 12.00
CA SER A 94 1.86 3.83 12.34
C SER A 94 1.79 2.77 13.44
N PHE A 95 0.69 2.76 14.19
CA PHE A 95 0.50 1.76 15.24
C PHE A 95 0.35 0.35 14.66
N PHE A 96 -0.18 0.18 13.45
CA PHE A 96 -0.18 -1.11 12.75
C PHE A 96 1.24 -1.60 12.42
N GLY A 97 2.15 -0.69 12.05
CA GLY A 97 3.56 -1.01 11.90
C GLY A 97 4.18 -1.51 13.21
N MET A 98 3.85 -0.85 14.33
CA MET A 98 4.24 -1.31 15.66
C MET A 98 3.65 -2.69 15.99
N LEU A 99 2.34 -2.90 15.83
CA LEU A 99 1.69 -4.19 16.06
C LEU A 99 2.32 -5.34 15.28
N MET A 100 2.77 -5.07 14.05
CA MET A 100 3.37 -6.10 13.20
C MET A 100 4.84 -6.39 13.55
N ARG A 101 5.60 -5.41 14.04
CA ARG A 101 7.08 -5.47 14.04
C ARG A 101 7.74 -5.13 15.37
N VAL A 102 7.06 -4.48 16.31
CA VAL A 102 7.60 -4.06 17.60
C VAL A 102 7.15 -5.05 18.68
N PRO A 103 8.07 -5.82 19.28
CA PRO A 103 7.74 -6.72 20.37
C PRO A 103 7.11 -5.97 21.54
N GLY A 104 5.95 -6.42 22.01
CA GLY A 104 5.22 -5.80 23.11
C GLY A 104 4.26 -4.67 22.70
N ALA A 105 4.25 -4.25 21.42
CA ALA A 105 3.16 -3.46 20.90
C ALA A 105 1.92 -4.35 20.73
N GLU A 106 0.81 -3.98 21.35
CA GLU A 106 -0.40 -4.82 21.38
C GLU A 106 -1.69 -4.01 21.56
N VAL A 107 -2.81 -4.64 21.19
CA VAL A 107 -4.15 -4.20 21.59
C VAL A 107 -4.60 -5.06 22.77
N ARG A 108 -4.88 -4.44 23.91
CA ARG A 108 -5.41 -5.12 25.11
C ARG A 108 -6.91 -4.89 25.20
N GLY A 109 -7.69 -5.92 25.54
CA GLY A 109 -9.15 -5.83 25.65
C GLY A 109 -9.86 -6.25 24.37
N GLU A 110 -10.94 -5.56 24.02
CA GLU A 110 -11.84 -5.94 22.92
C GLU A 110 -11.26 -5.61 21.54
N GLU A 111 -10.44 -6.51 20.99
CA GLU A 111 -9.79 -6.35 19.67
C GLU A 111 -10.77 -6.12 18.50
N LEU A 112 -11.99 -6.64 18.58
CA LEU A 112 -13.03 -6.37 17.58
C LEU A 112 -13.46 -4.90 17.60
N VAL A 113 -13.60 -4.32 18.79
CA VAL A 113 -13.98 -2.90 18.97
C VAL A 113 -12.85 -2.01 18.47
N PHE A 114 -11.58 -2.39 18.69
CA PHE A 114 -10.43 -1.73 18.07
C PHE A 114 -10.53 -1.74 16.54
N ALA A 115 -10.77 -2.90 15.92
CA ALA A 115 -10.85 -3.00 14.46
C ALA A 115 -12.01 -2.16 13.88
N GLN A 116 -13.14 -2.06 14.59
CA GLN A 116 -14.28 -1.21 14.19
C GLN A 116 -13.96 0.29 14.26
N HIS A 117 -12.97 0.70 15.06
CA HIS A 117 -12.65 2.10 15.36
C HIS A 117 -11.19 2.49 15.10
N ALA A 118 -10.46 1.70 14.32
CA ALA A 118 -9.03 1.90 14.08
C ALA A 118 -8.72 3.29 13.50
N HIS A 119 -9.64 3.85 12.70
CA HIS A 119 -9.53 5.20 12.12
C HIS A 119 -9.53 6.31 13.17
N LEU A 120 -10.24 6.11 14.29
CA LEU A 120 -10.20 7.03 15.43
C LEU A 120 -8.88 6.90 16.18
N VAL A 121 -8.42 5.67 16.40
CA VAL A 121 -7.14 5.40 17.07
C VAL A 121 -6.00 6.03 16.30
N ARG A 122 -5.90 5.82 14.98
CA ARG A 122 -4.88 6.46 14.15
C ARG A 122 -4.92 7.97 14.29
N ARG A 123 -6.09 8.60 14.08
CA ARG A 123 -6.17 10.06 14.12
C ARG A 123 -5.80 10.61 15.50
N VAL A 124 -6.27 9.98 16.58
CA VAL A 124 -5.86 10.35 17.94
C VAL A 124 -4.35 10.25 18.12
N LEU A 125 -3.72 9.14 17.71
CA LEU A 125 -2.26 8.96 17.81
C LEU A 125 -1.48 9.98 16.96
N GLU A 126 -1.95 10.30 15.76
CA GLU A 126 -1.38 11.37 14.93
C GLU A 126 -1.43 12.72 15.66
N LEU A 127 -2.56 13.08 16.26
CA LEU A 127 -2.71 14.30 17.05
C LEU A 127 -1.70 14.36 18.21
N GLY A 128 -1.47 13.22 18.88
CA GLY A 128 -0.45 13.09 19.92
C GLY A 128 0.95 13.37 19.40
N ARG A 129 1.29 12.85 18.20
CA ARG A 129 2.56 13.14 17.51
C ARG A 129 2.71 14.62 17.18
N GLU A 130 1.64 15.30 16.72
CA GLU A 130 1.71 16.75 16.43
C GLU A 130 2.06 17.56 17.71
N ILE A 131 1.46 17.17 18.83
CA ILE A 131 1.71 17.81 20.14
C ILE A 131 3.13 17.55 20.65
N ALA A 132 3.61 16.31 20.53
CA ALA A 132 4.93 15.89 21.02
C ALA A 132 6.08 16.49 20.20
N SER A 133 5.96 16.45 18.87
CA SER A 133 6.98 16.95 17.96
C SER A 133 6.99 18.48 17.82
N GLY A 134 5.89 19.15 18.19
CA GLY A 134 5.70 20.58 17.96
C GLY A 134 5.53 20.95 16.48
N THR A 135 5.46 19.95 15.61
CA THR A 135 5.23 20.08 14.18
C THR A 135 3.93 19.37 13.84
N ALA A 136 2.99 20.07 13.22
CA ALA A 136 2.00 19.35 12.43
C ALA A 136 2.75 18.55 11.36
N PRO A 137 2.36 17.30 11.05
CA PRO A 137 2.80 16.61 9.85
C PRO A 137 2.68 17.57 8.67
N PRO A 138 3.60 17.54 7.68
CA PRO A 138 3.52 18.41 6.50
C PRO A 138 2.07 18.44 6.02
N ALA A 139 1.50 19.65 6.00
CA ALA A 139 0.07 19.89 6.13
C ALA A 139 -0.77 18.95 5.27
N ARG A 140 -1.64 18.13 5.89
CA ARG A 140 -2.73 17.40 5.18
C ARG A 140 -3.68 18.33 4.44
N HIS A 141 -3.63 19.62 4.74
CA HIS A 141 -4.24 20.68 3.95
C HIS A 141 -3.22 21.21 2.96
N VAL A 142 -3.26 20.66 1.74
CA VAL A 142 -2.68 21.32 0.58
C VAL A 142 -3.50 22.59 0.32
N PRO A 143 -2.91 23.80 0.27
CA PRO A 143 -3.57 24.88 -0.46
C PRO A 143 -3.77 24.37 -1.89
N ALA A 144 -4.95 24.49 -2.47
CA ALA A 144 -5.23 24.07 -3.84
C ALA A 144 -4.15 24.60 -4.80
N SER A 145 -3.10 23.81 -5.05
CA SER A 145 -1.99 24.24 -5.89
C SER A 145 -1.30 23.04 -6.50
N GLY A 146 -1.54 22.86 -7.80
CA GLY A 146 -0.43 22.59 -8.71
C GLY A 146 -0.66 21.56 -9.81
N ALA A 147 -1.50 20.54 -9.60
CA ALA A 147 -1.53 19.40 -10.53
C ALA A 147 -2.89 19.05 -11.13
N HIS A 148 -3.99 19.60 -10.61
CA HIS A 148 -5.27 19.50 -11.30
C HIS A 148 -5.37 20.70 -12.23
N GLY A 149 -5.33 20.41 -13.52
CA GLY A 149 -5.65 21.40 -14.52
C GLY A 149 -6.93 22.15 -14.13
N GLY A 150 -6.95 23.47 -14.31
CA GLY A 150 -8.17 24.25 -14.16
C GLY A 150 -9.29 23.71 -15.07
N PRO A 151 -10.54 24.18 -14.91
CA PRO A 151 -11.69 23.66 -15.67
C PRO A 151 -11.51 23.68 -17.21
N ASP A 152 -10.59 24.51 -17.72
CA ASP A 152 -10.25 24.61 -19.14
C ASP A 152 -9.12 23.67 -19.59
N SER A 153 -8.60 22.81 -18.71
CA SER A 153 -7.53 21.89 -19.04
C SER A 153 -8.05 20.74 -19.87
N PRO A 154 -7.27 20.26 -20.87
CA PRO A 154 -7.68 19.12 -21.66
C PRO A 154 -7.87 17.89 -20.75
N PRO A 155 -8.77 16.96 -21.11
CA PRO A 155 -8.88 15.69 -20.43
C PRO A 155 -7.53 14.97 -20.35
N ASP A 156 -7.35 14.16 -19.31
CA ASP A 156 -6.18 13.29 -19.20
C ASP A 156 -6.02 12.43 -20.45
N ALA A 157 -4.77 12.20 -20.85
CA ALA A 157 -4.44 11.38 -22.02
C ALA A 157 -4.61 9.87 -21.78
N VAL A 158 -5.14 9.47 -20.63
CA VAL A 158 -5.38 8.09 -20.24
C VAL A 158 -6.71 7.64 -20.86
N THR A 159 -6.69 6.52 -21.57
CA THR A 159 -7.89 5.97 -22.20
C THR A 159 -8.26 4.63 -21.55
N GLY A 160 -9.51 4.51 -21.12
CA GLY A 160 -10.05 3.29 -20.52
C GLY A 160 -10.82 2.43 -21.52
N HIS A 161 -10.68 1.12 -21.41
CA HIS A 161 -11.27 0.15 -22.32
C HIS A 161 -11.73 -1.12 -21.60
N TYR A 162 -12.73 -1.79 -22.18
CA TYR A 162 -13.07 -3.16 -21.81
C TYR A 162 -12.56 -4.15 -22.85
N ARG A 163 -12.06 -5.30 -22.41
CA ARG A 163 -11.62 -6.41 -23.26
C ARG A 163 -12.15 -7.72 -22.70
N HIS A 164 -12.54 -8.64 -23.59
CA HIS A 164 -12.73 -10.03 -23.18
C HIS A 164 -11.42 -10.78 -23.36
N ILE A 165 -10.99 -11.50 -22.32
CA ILE A 165 -9.80 -12.35 -22.32
C ILE A 165 -10.19 -13.76 -21.89
N ASP A 166 -9.51 -14.78 -22.43
CA ASP A 166 -9.71 -16.16 -22.00
C ASP A 166 -8.83 -16.46 -20.79
N ILE A 167 -9.45 -16.86 -19.67
CA ILE A 167 -8.73 -17.28 -18.47
C ILE A 167 -9.13 -18.71 -18.16
N GLY A 168 -8.37 -19.66 -18.71
CA GLY A 168 -8.56 -21.09 -18.46
C GLY A 168 -9.81 -21.64 -19.16
N GLY A 169 -10.05 -21.24 -20.40
CA GLY A 169 -11.22 -21.65 -21.20
C GLY A 169 -12.51 -20.89 -20.85
N SER A 170 -12.41 -19.85 -20.03
CA SER A 170 -13.54 -19.00 -19.65
C SER A 170 -13.29 -17.55 -20.05
N SER A 171 -14.18 -17.02 -20.90
CA SER A 171 -14.15 -15.60 -21.27
C SER A 171 -14.51 -14.71 -20.09
N ARG A 172 -13.59 -13.80 -19.72
CA ARG A 172 -13.81 -12.78 -18.68
C ARG A 172 -13.68 -11.40 -19.29
N ARG A 173 -14.60 -10.51 -18.91
CA ARG A 173 -14.51 -9.09 -19.27
C ARG A 173 -13.63 -8.38 -18.25
N VAL A 174 -12.53 -7.81 -18.72
CA VAL A 174 -11.61 -7.01 -17.92
C VAL A 174 -11.59 -5.56 -18.38
N TYR A 175 -11.43 -4.63 -17.44
CA TYR A 175 -11.14 -3.24 -17.71
C TYR A 175 -9.63 -2.99 -17.68
N TYR A 176 -9.16 -2.10 -18.55
CA TYR A 176 -7.78 -1.63 -18.54
C TYR A 176 -7.70 -0.18 -19.00
N GLU A 177 -6.66 0.50 -18.53
CA GLU A 177 -6.28 1.83 -18.95
C GLU A 177 -4.98 1.77 -19.76
N THR A 178 -4.86 2.64 -20.75
CA THR A 178 -3.66 2.74 -21.57
C THR A 178 -3.28 4.19 -21.84
N ALA A 179 -1.97 4.43 -21.92
CA ALA A 179 -1.42 5.72 -22.29
C ALA A 179 -0.03 5.59 -22.95
N GLY A 180 0.29 6.56 -23.80
CA GLY A 180 1.60 6.66 -24.46
C GLY A 180 1.80 5.69 -25.62
N ALA A 181 3.00 5.73 -26.19
CA ALA A 181 3.44 4.87 -27.27
C ALA A 181 4.94 4.58 -27.09
N GLY A 182 5.40 3.35 -27.35
CA GLY A 182 6.80 2.98 -27.17
C GLY A 182 6.96 1.60 -26.57
N ARG A 183 7.90 1.44 -25.62
CA ARG A 183 8.15 0.16 -24.93
C ARG A 183 6.88 -0.28 -24.19
N ASP A 184 6.41 -1.50 -24.45
CA ASP A 184 5.24 -2.05 -23.75
C ASP A 184 5.59 -2.27 -22.27
N VAL A 185 4.79 -1.66 -21.38
CA VAL A 185 4.90 -1.81 -19.92
C VAL A 185 3.51 -2.16 -19.37
N LEU A 186 3.44 -3.25 -18.61
CA LEU A 186 2.21 -3.72 -17.98
C LEU A 186 2.30 -3.54 -16.46
N PHE A 187 1.42 -2.72 -15.90
CA PHE A 187 1.29 -2.46 -14.48
C PHE A 187 0.23 -3.34 -13.83
N LEU A 188 0.57 -3.91 -12.67
CA LEU A 188 -0.26 -4.80 -11.87
C LEU A 188 -0.60 -4.15 -10.51
N HIS A 189 -1.89 -4.01 -10.20
CA HIS A 189 -2.34 -3.39 -8.94
C HIS A 189 -2.06 -4.26 -7.71
N THR A 190 -2.06 -3.62 -6.55
CA THR A 190 -1.90 -4.26 -5.24
C THR A 190 -3.21 -4.87 -4.73
N ALA A 191 -3.14 -5.65 -3.65
CA ALA A 191 -4.29 -6.36 -3.09
C ALA A 191 -5.46 -5.43 -2.77
N GLY A 192 -6.70 -5.78 -3.15
CA GLY A 192 -7.91 -5.00 -2.89
C GLY A 192 -7.97 -3.64 -3.60
N ALA A 193 -7.07 -3.39 -4.54
CA ALA A 193 -7.04 -2.15 -5.32
C ALA A 193 -7.37 -2.43 -6.79
N ASP A 194 -7.12 -1.45 -7.66
CA ASP A 194 -7.40 -1.54 -9.09
C ASP A 194 -6.40 -0.71 -9.91
N CYS A 195 -6.57 -0.69 -11.23
CA CYS A 195 -5.63 -0.07 -12.17
C CYS A 195 -5.41 1.44 -11.95
N SER A 196 -6.34 2.11 -11.26
CA SER A 196 -6.24 3.55 -10.97
C SER A 196 -5.04 3.90 -10.08
N GLN A 197 -4.47 2.94 -9.35
CA GLN A 197 -3.22 3.14 -8.60
C GLN A 197 -2.05 3.63 -9.48
N PHE A 198 -2.10 3.34 -10.78
CA PHE A 198 -1.08 3.77 -11.74
C PHE A 198 -1.49 4.99 -12.57
N HIS A 199 -2.68 5.56 -12.35
CA HIS A 199 -3.23 6.65 -13.18
C HIS A 199 -2.26 7.84 -13.30
N HIS A 200 -1.63 8.25 -12.18
CA HIS A 200 -0.63 9.33 -12.17
C HIS A 200 0.61 9.02 -13.02
N LEU A 201 1.04 7.75 -13.08
CA LEU A 201 2.14 7.35 -13.97
C LEU A 201 1.68 7.33 -15.42
N LEU A 202 0.49 6.81 -15.71
CA LEU A 202 -0.09 6.82 -17.04
C LEU A 202 -0.31 8.26 -17.55
N ALA A 203 -0.69 9.20 -16.68
CA ALA A 203 -0.86 10.60 -17.03
C ALA A 203 0.48 11.33 -17.26
N ASN A 204 1.59 10.83 -16.67
CA ASN A 204 2.91 11.47 -16.70
C ASN A 204 3.42 11.65 -18.15
N PRO A 205 3.55 12.90 -18.66
CA PRO A 205 3.98 13.15 -20.03
C PRO A 205 5.38 12.60 -20.36
N ARG A 206 6.29 12.56 -19.38
CA ARG A 206 7.66 12.07 -19.58
C ARG A 206 7.73 10.55 -19.67
N LEU A 207 6.77 9.83 -19.12
CA LEU A 207 6.68 8.37 -19.27
C LEU A 207 5.98 8.03 -20.58
N ARG A 208 4.88 8.73 -20.90
CA ARG A 208 4.11 8.52 -22.13
C ARG A 208 4.87 8.78 -23.44
N SER A 209 5.96 9.55 -23.40
CA SER A 209 6.77 9.82 -24.59
C SER A 209 7.56 8.59 -25.05
N ASP A 210 7.88 7.69 -24.13
CA ASP A 210 8.83 6.59 -24.37
C ASP A 210 8.17 5.21 -24.12
N LEU A 211 7.07 5.16 -23.37
CA LEU A 211 6.41 3.95 -22.91
C LEU A 211 4.97 3.86 -23.44
N ARG A 212 4.60 2.67 -23.92
CA ARG A 212 3.20 2.25 -24.06
C ARG A 212 2.80 1.56 -22.77
N MET A 213 2.14 2.31 -21.90
CA MET A 213 1.74 1.86 -20.58
C MET A 213 0.34 1.26 -20.61
N VAL A 214 0.16 0.15 -19.92
CA VAL A 214 -1.12 -0.50 -19.68
C VAL A 214 -1.23 -0.83 -18.20
N SER A 215 -2.32 -0.45 -17.54
CA SER A 215 -2.71 -0.95 -16.22
C SER A 215 -4.09 -1.61 -16.35
N PHE A 216 -4.38 -2.65 -15.58
CA PHE A 216 -5.67 -3.35 -15.70
C PHE A 216 -6.22 -3.80 -14.37
N ASP A 217 -7.54 -3.98 -14.33
CA ASP A 217 -8.25 -4.49 -13.18
C ASP A 217 -8.32 -6.02 -13.28
N LEU A 218 -7.82 -6.74 -12.28
CA LEU A 218 -8.10 -8.17 -12.17
C LEU A 218 -9.61 -8.42 -12.14
N PRO A 219 -10.11 -9.58 -12.61
CA PRO A 219 -11.48 -9.98 -12.31
C PRO A 219 -11.77 -9.79 -10.82
N TRP A 220 -12.95 -9.27 -10.48
CA TRP A 220 -13.38 -8.85 -9.12
C TRP A 220 -12.91 -7.47 -8.64
N HIS A 221 -12.09 -6.76 -9.41
CA HIS A 221 -11.52 -5.48 -9.01
C HIS A 221 -12.00 -4.33 -9.87
N GLY A 222 -12.06 -3.12 -9.29
CA GLY A 222 -12.41 -1.89 -9.98
C GLY A 222 -13.62 -2.04 -10.91
N LYS A 223 -13.39 -1.84 -12.21
CA LYS A 223 -14.38 -1.94 -13.27
C LYS A 223 -14.44 -3.33 -13.91
N SER A 224 -13.57 -4.28 -13.53
CA SER A 224 -13.62 -5.70 -13.93
C SER A 224 -14.58 -6.50 -13.05
N PRO A 225 -15.80 -6.84 -13.53
CA PRO A 225 -16.77 -7.54 -12.71
C PRO A 225 -16.32 -8.97 -12.36
N PRO A 226 -16.90 -9.56 -11.30
CA PRO A 226 -16.77 -10.99 -11.04
C PRO A 226 -17.36 -11.83 -12.20
N PRO A 227 -16.95 -13.09 -12.37
CA PRO A 227 -17.51 -13.95 -13.41
C PRO A 227 -19.01 -14.21 -13.17
N PRO A 228 -19.81 -14.43 -14.22
CA PRO A 228 -21.23 -14.72 -14.08
C PRO A 228 -21.49 -15.90 -13.12
N GLY A 229 -22.43 -15.73 -12.20
CA GLY A 229 -22.80 -16.74 -11.21
C GLY A 229 -21.87 -16.84 -9.99
N ALA A 230 -20.84 -15.98 -9.91
CA ALA A 230 -20.02 -15.87 -8.71
C ALA A 230 -20.85 -15.42 -7.50
N VAL A 231 -20.51 -15.98 -6.32
CA VAL A 231 -21.12 -15.62 -5.05
C VAL A 231 -20.34 -14.44 -4.44
N PRO A 232 -20.97 -13.31 -4.07
CA PRO A 232 -20.26 -12.20 -3.44
C PRO A 232 -19.39 -12.65 -2.25
N GLY A 233 -18.15 -12.16 -2.19
CA GLY A 233 -17.17 -12.56 -1.17
C GLY A 233 -16.50 -13.92 -1.40
N SER A 234 -16.82 -14.66 -2.48
CA SER A 234 -16.19 -15.96 -2.79
C SER A 234 -14.87 -15.85 -3.56
N TYR A 235 -14.33 -14.64 -3.70
CA TYR A 235 -13.07 -14.43 -4.41
C TYR A 235 -11.90 -15.03 -3.64
N ALA A 236 -11.06 -15.79 -4.34
CA ALA A 236 -9.82 -16.33 -3.82
C ALA A 236 -8.82 -16.38 -4.97
N LEU A 237 -7.75 -15.59 -4.88
CA LEU A 237 -6.69 -15.58 -5.86
C LEU A 237 -5.71 -16.71 -5.57
N ASP A 238 -5.25 -17.36 -6.63
CA ASP A 238 -4.17 -18.35 -6.59
C ASP A 238 -3.13 -18.01 -7.66
N THR A 239 -1.93 -18.60 -7.52
CA THR A 239 -0.78 -18.32 -8.38
C THR A 239 -1.07 -18.62 -9.86
N ASP A 240 -1.75 -19.73 -10.15
CA ASP A 240 -1.99 -20.19 -11.51
C ASP A 240 -3.00 -19.30 -12.22
N THR A 241 -4.08 -18.93 -11.52
CA THR A 241 -5.11 -18.02 -11.99
C THR A 241 -4.53 -16.63 -12.22
N TYR A 242 -3.68 -16.13 -11.32
CA TYR A 242 -3.07 -14.82 -11.47
C TYR A 242 -2.11 -14.78 -12.67
N ALA A 243 -1.15 -15.71 -12.76
CA ALA A 243 -0.20 -15.78 -13.86
C ALA A 243 -0.91 -15.94 -15.22
N ARG A 244 -1.93 -16.81 -15.29
CA ARG A 244 -2.73 -17.01 -16.50
C ARG A 244 -3.48 -15.75 -16.91
N THR A 245 -4.04 -15.01 -15.95
CA THR A 245 -4.75 -13.75 -16.21
C THR A 245 -3.83 -12.71 -16.81
N VAL A 246 -2.62 -12.54 -16.25
CA VAL A 246 -1.63 -11.60 -16.78
C VAL A 246 -1.22 -11.98 -18.21
N MET A 247 -0.88 -13.25 -18.45
CA MET A 247 -0.45 -13.69 -19.79
C MET A 247 -1.57 -13.65 -20.83
N ALA A 248 -2.82 -13.93 -20.44
CA ALA A 248 -3.97 -13.78 -21.33
C ALA A 248 -4.21 -12.33 -21.76
N LEU A 249 -3.94 -11.37 -20.87
CA LEU A 249 -4.01 -9.96 -21.20
C LEU A 249 -2.86 -9.53 -22.13
N VAL A 250 -1.62 -9.96 -21.84
CA VAL A 250 -0.45 -9.73 -22.70
C VAL A 250 -0.74 -10.18 -24.13
N GLU A 251 -1.28 -11.40 -24.30
CA GLU A 251 -1.66 -11.94 -25.60
C GLU A 251 -2.81 -11.15 -26.24
N SER A 252 -3.90 -10.90 -25.50
CA SER A 252 -5.10 -10.26 -26.03
C SER A 252 -4.87 -8.82 -26.51
N LEU A 253 -3.95 -8.10 -25.86
CA LEU A 253 -3.55 -6.73 -26.23
C LEU A 253 -2.37 -6.68 -27.21
N GLY A 254 -1.81 -7.84 -27.56
CA GLY A 254 -0.66 -7.96 -28.46
C GLY A 254 0.58 -7.24 -27.93
N LEU A 255 0.79 -7.25 -26.61
CA LEU A 255 2.00 -6.67 -26.01
C LEU A 255 3.21 -7.53 -26.39
N ARG A 256 4.26 -6.89 -26.88
CA ARG A 256 5.48 -7.56 -27.35
C ARG A 256 6.57 -7.40 -26.32
N ASP A 257 6.92 -8.52 -25.70
CA ASP A 257 7.99 -8.58 -24.70
C ASP A 257 7.81 -7.53 -23.58
N PRO A 258 6.62 -7.36 -22.99
CA PRO A 258 6.39 -6.24 -22.08
C PRO A 258 7.25 -6.33 -20.82
N ILE A 259 7.67 -5.18 -20.29
CA ILE A 259 8.17 -5.11 -18.91
C ILE A 259 6.98 -5.16 -17.98
N VAL A 260 6.95 -6.11 -17.05
CA VAL A 260 5.87 -6.24 -16.07
C VAL A 260 6.30 -5.57 -14.76
N VAL A 261 5.45 -4.68 -14.24
CA VAL A 261 5.73 -3.87 -13.07
C VAL A 261 4.60 -4.05 -12.07
N GLY A 262 4.92 -4.35 -10.82
CA GLY A 262 3.91 -4.62 -9.80
C GLY A 262 4.47 -4.46 -8.40
N ALA A 263 3.61 -4.09 -7.45
CA ALA A 263 3.96 -3.94 -6.04
C ALA A 263 3.25 -4.99 -5.18
N SER A 264 3.82 -5.38 -4.04
CA SER A 264 3.17 -6.29 -3.07
C SER A 264 2.84 -7.64 -3.73
N MET A 265 1.58 -8.12 -3.68
CA MET A 265 1.13 -9.31 -4.40
C MET A 265 1.51 -9.29 -5.90
N ALA A 266 1.46 -8.11 -6.50
CA ALA A 266 1.77 -7.91 -7.90
C ALA A 266 3.29 -7.94 -8.14
N GLY A 267 4.10 -7.67 -7.13
CA GLY A 267 5.55 -7.88 -7.15
C GLY A 267 5.92 -9.36 -7.07
N GLU A 268 5.21 -10.14 -6.24
CA GLU A 268 5.43 -11.60 -6.15
C GLU A 268 5.06 -12.32 -7.44
N ILE A 269 3.92 -11.97 -8.06
CA ILE A 269 3.56 -12.55 -9.35
C ILE A 269 4.55 -12.14 -10.45
N CYS A 270 5.18 -10.96 -10.38
CA CYS A 270 6.27 -10.61 -11.29
C CYS A 270 7.42 -11.62 -11.22
N LEU A 271 7.85 -12.01 -10.01
CA LEU A 271 8.89 -13.03 -9.84
C LEU A 271 8.45 -14.39 -10.38
N GLU A 272 7.18 -14.76 -10.18
CA GLU A 272 6.61 -15.99 -10.75
C GLU A 272 6.58 -15.97 -12.28
N LEU A 273 6.21 -14.83 -12.90
CA LEU A 273 6.19 -14.68 -14.34
C LEU A 273 7.59 -14.73 -14.93
N ALA A 274 8.59 -14.12 -14.28
CA ALA A 274 9.99 -14.25 -14.67
C ALA A 274 10.49 -15.69 -14.62
N TYR A 275 9.97 -16.51 -13.69
CA TYR A 275 10.27 -17.94 -13.62
C TYR A 275 9.54 -18.76 -14.70
N ARG A 276 8.23 -18.58 -14.88
CA ARG A 276 7.39 -19.41 -15.77
C ARG A 276 7.42 -19.00 -17.23
N HIS A 277 7.61 -17.72 -17.50
CA HIS A 277 7.44 -17.11 -18.81
C HIS A 277 8.64 -16.24 -19.25
N PRO A 278 9.90 -16.67 -19.01
CA PRO A 278 11.07 -15.82 -19.23
C PRO A 278 11.30 -15.39 -20.70
N ASP A 279 10.68 -16.05 -21.67
CA ASP A 279 10.78 -15.68 -23.11
C ASP A 279 9.54 -14.92 -23.63
N ARG A 280 8.59 -14.58 -22.75
CA ARG A 280 7.31 -13.96 -23.14
C ARG A 280 7.14 -12.56 -22.57
N ILE A 281 8.05 -12.13 -21.68
CA ILE A 281 8.09 -10.82 -21.06
C ILE A 281 9.54 -10.31 -21.06
N GLY A 282 9.71 -9.00 -21.19
CA GLY A 282 11.03 -8.39 -21.41
C GLY A 282 11.84 -8.15 -20.15
N GLY A 283 11.25 -8.45 -18.99
CA GLY A 283 11.82 -8.20 -17.68
C GLY A 283 10.75 -7.84 -16.68
N VAL A 284 11.14 -7.77 -15.42
CA VAL A 284 10.23 -7.41 -14.34
C VAL A 284 10.82 -6.35 -13.42
N VAL A 285 9.96 -5.43 -12.99
CA VAL A 285 10.20 -4.53 -11.87
C VAL A 285 9.28 -4.98 -10.73
N ALA A 286 9.82 -5.81 -9.85
CA ALA A 286 9.09 -6.38 -8.72
C ALA A 286 9.26 -5.48 -7.49
N CYS A 287 8.26 -4.66 -7.22
CA CYS A 287 8.26 -3.74 -6.10
C CYS A 287 7.67 -4.40 -4.84
N GLU A 288 8.21 -4.11 -3.67
CA GLU A 288 7.69 -4.59 -2.37
C GLU A 288 7.49 -6.11 -2.33
N ALA A 289 8.39 -6.84 -3.00
CA ALA A 289 8.31 -8.28 -3.20
C ALA A 289 9.36 -9.02 -2.38
N SER A 290 8.99 -10.18 -1.85
CA SER A 290 9.91 -11.17 -1.26
C SER A 290 9.54 -12.53 -1.82
N ASP A 291 10.37 -13.55 -1.61
CA ASP A 291 10.08 -14.96 -1.90
C ASP A 291 9.01 -15.60 -0.99
N ALA A 292 8.67 -14.95 0.12
CA ALA A 292 7.55 -15.27 1.00
C ALA A 292 7.25 -14.11 1.95
N VAL A 293 5.98 -13.69 2.03
CA VAL A 293 5.50 -12.70 3.02
C VAL A 293 4.46 -13.34 3.94
N PRO A 294 4.81 -13.74 5.18
CA PRO A 294 3.84 -14.31 6.11
C PRO A 294 3.04 -13.22 6.85
N GLY A 295 1.88 -13.60 7.39
CA GLY A 295 1.19 -12.81 8.43
C GLY A 295 0.32 -11.66 7.95
N ARG A 296 0.00 -11.56 6.66
CA ARG A 296 -0.92 -10.52 6.14
C ARG A 296 -2.39 -10.92 6.14
N GLN A 297 -2.72 -12.15 6.52
CA GLN A 297 -4.10 -12.62 6.69
C GLN A 297 -4.74 -11.94 7.91
N VAL A 298 -5.17 -10.69 7.72
CA VAL A 298 -5.84 -9.90 8.75
C VAL A 298 -7.31 -10.29 8.80
N ARG A 299 -7.71 -11.03 9.85
CA ARG A 299 -9.06 -11.59 10.00
C ARG A 299 -10.18 -10.55 9.94
N TRP A 300 -9.92 -9.29 10.31
CA TRP A 300 -10.92 -8.22 10.32
C TRP A 300 -11.32 -7.73 8.93
N ALA A 301 -10.49 -7.95 7.90
CA ALA A 301 -10.80 -7.54 6.53
C ALA A 301 -12.01 -8.28 5.92
N LEU A 302 -12.45 -9.39 6.50
CA LEU A 302 -13.63 -10.15 6.07
C LEU A 302 -14.65 -10.37 7.19
N ASP A 303 -14.48 -9.76 8.36
CA ASP A 303 -15.44 -9.91 9.46
C ASP A 303 -16.69 -9.05 9.16
N PRO A 304 -17.91 -9.62 9.10
CA PRO A 304 -19.11 -8.85 8.75
C PRO A 304 -19.49 -7.79 9.78
N ARG A 305 -18.87 -7.79 10.96
CA ARG A 305 -19.05 -6.76 12.01
C ARG A 305 -18.07 -5.60 11.85
N VAL A 306 -17.08 -5.72 10.97
CA VAL A 306 -16.09 -4.68 10.67
C VAL A 306 -16.41 -4.13 9.28
N ASN A 307 -16.50 -2.80 9.17
CA ASN A 307 -16.70 -2.18 7.87
C ASN A 307 -15.39 -2.26 7.06
N GLU A 308 -15.32 -3.20 6.11
CA GLU A 308 -14.17 -3.42 5.24
C GLU A 308 -13.73 -2.13 4.51
N ALA A 309 -14.70 -1.35 4.01
CA ALA A 309 -14.47 -0.08 3.30
C ALA A 309 -13.93 1.04 4.20
N LEU A 310 -13.84 0.82 5.51
CA LEU A 310 -13.22 1.72 6.48
C LEU A 310 -11.90 1.12 7.02
N PHE A 311 -11.93 -0.15 7.42
CA PHE A 311 -10.79 -0.81 8.06
C PHE A 311 -9.63 -1.10 7.09
N VAL A 312 -9.91 -1.57 5.86
CA VAL A 312 -8.84 -1.87 4.90
C VAL A 312 -8.08 -0.61 4.49
N PRO A 313 -8.74 0.50 4.09
CA PRO A 313 -8.04 1.77 3.85
C PRO A 313 -7.23 2.27 5.04
N GLU A 314 -7.72 2.06 6.25
CA GLU A 314 -7.06 2.46 7.50
C GLU A 314 -5.78 1.66 7.76
N TRP A 315 -5.83 0.35 7.53
CA TRP A 315 -4.65 -0.52 7.55
C TRP A 315 -3.63 -0.12 6.48
N VAL A 316 -4.09 0.20 5.28
CA VAL A 316 -3.28 0.64 4.13
C VAL A 316 -2.60 1.98 4.41
N ASP A 317 -3.31 2.95 5.01
CA ASP A 317 -2.74 4.27 5.33
C ASP A 317 -1.51 4.17 6.22
N GLY A 318 -1.53 3.20 7.13
CA GLY A 318 -0.43 2.91 8.03
C GLY A 318 0.84 2.45 7.31
N LEU A 319 0.77 1.92 6.08
CA LEU A 319 1.89 1.37 5.30
C LEU A 319 2.63 2.41 4.45
N MET A 320 2.06 3.59 4.27
CA MET A 320 2.66 4.67 3.49
C MET A 320 3.70 5.47 4.28
N ALA A 321 4.71 6.02 3.61
CA ALA A 321 5.71 6.86 4.28
C ALA A 321 5.09 8.16 4.85
N PRO A 322 5.58 8.67 6.00
CA PRO A 322 5.23 10.00 6.51
C PRO A 322 5.47 11.15 5.53
N GLN A 323 6.42 10.97 4.61
CA GLN A 323 6.84 11.95 3.59
C GLN A 323 5.92 11.98 2.37
N SER A 324 5.02 11.01 2.24
CA SER A 324 4.15 10.89 1.06
C SER A 324 3.15 12.05 1.00
N PRO A 325 3.00 12.71 -0.17
CA PRO A 325 2.08 13.83 -0.34
C PRO A 325 0.67 13.52 0.17
N PRO A 326 0.07 14.39 1.01
CA PRO A 326 -1.23 14.10 1.63
C PRO A 326 -2.37 13.85 0.65
N GLU A 327 -2.36 14.53 -0.50
CA GLU A 327 -3.33 14.33 -1.58
C GLU A 327 -3.29 12.91 -2.13
N HIS A 328 -2.10 12.36 -2.36
CA HIS A 328 -1.92 11.00 -2.86
C HIS A 328 -2.23 9.96 -1.79
N ARG A 329 -1.90 10.24 -0.53
CA ARG A 329 -2.33 9.39 0.60
C ARG A 329 -3.85 9.32 0.68
N ALA A 330 -4.55 10.44 0.52
CA ALA A 330 -6.00 10.49 0.51
C ALA A 330 -6.59 9.74 -0.71
N GLU A 331 -5.97 9.85 -1.88
CA GLU A 331 -6.35 9.08 -3.07
C GLU A 331 -6.15 7.57 -2.89
N VAL A 332 -5.03 7.14 -2.29
CA VAL A 332 -4.80 5.73 -1.93
C VAL A 332 -5.87 5.24 -0.98
N TRP A 333 -6.12 5.97 0.13
CA TRP A 333 -7.18 5.61 1.08
C TRP A 333 -8.54 5.49 0.38
N TRP A 334 -8.87 6.46 -0.48
CA TRP A 334 -10.11 6.49 -1.24
C TRP A 334 -10.24 5.29 -2.18
N GLY A 335 -9.21 4.95 -2.96
CA GLY A 335 -9.22 3.81 -3.86
C GLY A 335 -9.50 2.50 -3.12
N TYR A 336 -8.84 2.28 -1.99
CA TYR A 336 -9.09 1.10 -1.16
C TYR A 336 -10.49 1.05 -0.56
N SER A 337 -11.12 2.20 -0.31
CA SER A 337 -12.49 2.27 0.22
C SER A 337 -13.54 1.83 -0.82
N GLN A 338 -13.15 1.74 -2.09
CA GLN A 338 -14.01 1.33 -3.21
C GLN A 338 -13.86 -0.15 -3.57
N SER A 339 -13.01 -0.90 -2.87
CA SER A 339 -12.78 -2.32 -3.13
C SER A 339 -14.08 -3.12 -3.11
N GLY A 340 -14.19 -4.11 -3.99
CA GLY A 340 -15.24 -5.11 -3.93
C GLY A 340 -15.18 -5.89 -2.62
N HIS A 341 -16.34 -6.27 -2.08
CA HIS A 341 -16.43 -7.02 -0.82
C HIS A 341 -15.64 -8.33 -0.89
N GLY A 342 -14.69 -8.51 0.03
CA GLY A 342 -13.83 -9.67 0.13
C GLY A 342 -12.70 -9.75 -0.91
N ALA A 343 -12.57 -8.76 -1.80
CA ALA A 343 -11.52 -8.74 -2.82
C ALA A 343 -10.12 -8.65 -2.18
N PHE A 344 -9.94 -7.72 -1.23
CA PHE A 344 -8.69 -7.59 -0.47
C PHE A 344 -8.32 -8.91 0.22
N TYR A 345 -9.28 -9.53 0.92
CA TYR A 345 -9.02 -10.81 1.59
C TYR A 345 -8.64 -11.92 0.59
N GLY A 346 -9.36 -12.01 -0.53
CA GLY A 346 -9.11 -13.02 -1.56
C GLY A 346 -7.74 -12.87 -2.24
N ASP A 347 -7.24 -11.64 -2.40
CA ASP A 347 -5.89 -11.37 -2.86
C ASP A 347 -4.82 -11.77 -1.84
N ILE A 348 -5.09 -11.53 -0.56
CA ILE A 348 -4.19 -11.90 0.54
C ILE A 348 -4.05 -13.43 0.69
N LEU A 349 -5.07 -14.20 0.27
CA LEU A 349 -4.93 -15.66 0.18
C LEU A 349 -3.81 -16.09 -0.77
N PHE A 350 -3.56 -15.32 -1.84
CA PHE A 350 -2.38 -15.50 -2.68
C PHE A 350 -1.11 -14.98 -1.99
N TYR A 351 -1.09 -13.69 -1.63
CA TYR A 351 0.12 -12.98 -1.16
C TYR A 351 0.75 -13.55 0.12
N SER A 352 -0.06 -14.07 1.04
CA SER A 352 0.41 -14.62 2.31
C SER A 352 -0.11 -16.04 2.58
N GLY A 353 -0.44 -16.77 1.51
CA GLY A 353 -0.96 -18.13 1.60
C GLY A 353 -0.44 -19.03 0.49
N ASP A 354 -1.05 -18.93 -0.69
CA ASP A 354 -0.81 -19.83 -1.82
C ASP A 354 0.61 -19.70 -2.41
N TRP A 355 1.10 -18.47 -2.57
CA TRP A 355 2.38 -18.26 -3.24
C TRP A 355 3.58 -18.53 -2.31
N ASP A 356 4.50 -19.36 -2.80
CA ASP A 356 5.78 -19.66 -2.15
C ASP A 356 6.90 -19.65 -3.20
N GLY A 357 7.57 -18.50 -3.30
CA GLY A 357 8.68 -18.29 -4.22
C GLY A 357 9.99 -18.94 -3.76
N ARG A 358 10.09 -19.48 -2.52
CA ARG A 358 11.39 -19.85 -1.94
C ARG A 358 12.14 -20.91 -2.75
N GLN A 359 11.46 -21.81 -3.45
CA GLN A 359 12.14 -22.79 -4.32
C GLN A 359 12.21 -22.36 -5.79
N ARG A 360 11.48 -21.30 -6.18
CA ARG A 360 11.32 -20.84 -7.56
C ARG A 360 12.26 -19.69 -7.89
N VAL A 361 12.41 -18.71 -6.99
CA VAL A 361 13.25 -17.53 -7.23
C VAL A 361 14.71 -17.87 -7.58
N PRO A 362 15.36 -18.90 -7.00
CA PRO A 362 16.74 -19.24 -7.39
C PRO A 362 16.86 -19.83 -8.79
N LEU A 363 15.75 -20.23 -9.41
CA LEU A 363 15.69 -20.82 -10.74
C LEU A 363 15.39 -19.79 -11.84
N ILE A 364 15.17 -18.52 -11.49
CA ILE A 364 14.94 -17.44 -12.46
C ILE A 364 16.25 -17.20 -13.24
N ASP A 365 16.18 -17.30 -14.58
CA ASP A 365 17.30 -16.98 -15.46
C ASP A 365 17.23 -15.51 -15.91
N THR A 366 17.98 -14.64 -15.22
CA THR A 366 17.95 -13.20 -15.50
C THR A 366 18.59 -12.79 -16.83
N ARG A 367 19.19 -13.73 -17.56
CA ARG A 367 19.68 -13.48 -18.93
C ARG A 367 18.55 -13.56 -19.96
N ARG A 368 17.47 -14.28 -19.62
CA ARG A 368 16.25 -14.36 -20.44
C ARG A 368 15.22 -13.33 -19.98
N CYS A 369 15.07 -13.16 -18.67
CA CYS A 369 14.14 -12.19 -18.09
C CYS A 369 14.82 -11.37 -16.98
N PRO A 370 15.34 -10.17 -17.28
CA PRO A 370 15.98 -9.32 -16.28
C PRO A 370 15.04 -8.98 -15.11
N VAL A 371 15.58 -9.01 -13.89
CA VAL A 371 14.84 -8.74 -12.65
C VAL A 371 15.43 -7.51 -11.96
N VAL A 372 14.60 -6.50 -11.73
CA VAL A 372 14.89 -5.38 -10.82
C VAL A 372 13.88 -5.41 -9.68
N MET A 373 14.36 -5.41 -8.45
CA MET A 373 13.55 -5.36 -7.24
C MET A 373 13.69 -3.99 -6.58
N LEU A 374 12.57 -3.37 -6.23
CA LEU A 374 12.52 -2.07 -5.57
C LEU A 374 11.71 -2.20 -4.28
N THR A 375 12.14 -1.60 -3.18
CA THR A 375 11.35 -1.61 -1.94
C THR A 375 11.41 -0.27 -1.26
N GLY A 376 10.24 0.30 -0.93
CA GLY A 376 10.18 1.50 -0.11
C GLY A 376 10.88 1.33 1.25
N GLU A 377 11.66 2.32 1.66
CA GLU A 377 12.30 2.38 2.99
C GLU A 377 11.31 2.14 4.14
N TYR A 378 10.09 2.65 4.00
CA TYR A 378 9.05 2.60 5.02
C TYR A 378 8.15 1.37 4.97
N ASP A 379 8.40 0.44 4.05
CA ASP A 379 7.61 -0.78 3.99
C ASP A 379 7.91 -1.70 5.18
N TYR A 380 6.97 -1.83 6.12
CA TYR A 380 7.04 -2.84 7.19
C TYR A 380 6.28 -4.13 6.85
N SER A 381 5.50 -4.16 5.76
CA SER A 381 4.80 -5.36 5.29
C SER A 381 5.81 -6.30 4.63
N CYS A 382 6.49 -5.81 3.60
CA CYS A 382 7.59 -6.48 2.92
C CYS A 382 8.88 -5.67 3.14
N THR A 383 9.53 -5.92 4.29
CA THR A 383 10.68 -5.09 4.70
C THR A 383 11.79 -5.06 3.63
N PRO A 384 12.56 -3.96 3.51
CA PRO A 384 13.75 -3.92 2.66
C PRO A 384 14.68 -5.12 2.85
N GLU A 385 14.80 -5.65 4.07
CA GLU A 385 15.60 -6.84 4.39
C GLU A 385 15.02 -8.13 3.79
N MET A 386 13.70 -8.26 3.70
CA MET A 386 13.03 -9.40 3.05
C MET A 386 13.29 -9.38 1.54
N SER A 387 13.06 -8.23 0.90
CA SER A 387 13.33 -8.06 -0.53
C SER A 387 14.80 -8.22 -0.88
N ARG A 388 15.71 -7.67 -0.08
CA ARG A 388 17.17 -7.83 -0.25
C ARG A 388 17.56 -9.31 -0.23
N ARG A 389 17.12 -10.05 0.80
CA ARG A 389 17.40 -11.50 0.90
C ARG A 389 16.85 -12.28 -0.29
N THR A 390 15.69 -11.89 -0.80
CA THR A 390 15.11 -12.51 -2.00
C THR A 390 15.96 -12.23 -3.24
N ALA A 391 16.35 -10.97 -3.45
CA ALA A 391 17.18 -10.58 -4.58
C ALA A 391 18.54 -11.28 -4.60
N GLU A 392 19.17 -11.45 -3.42
CA GLU A 392 20.44 -12.19 -3.27
C GLU A 392 20.33 -13.67 -3.70
N ARG A 393 19.12 -14.23 -3.70
CA ARG A 393 18.85 -15.60 -4.13
C ARG A 393 18.58 -15.72 -5.63
N ILE A 394 18.39 -14.61 -6.34
CA ILE A 394 18.15 -14.56 -7.78
C ILE A 394 19.45 -14.14 -8.48
N PRO A 395 20.20 -15.06 -9.12
CA PRO A 395 21.46 -14.72 -9.75
C PRO A 395 21.27 -13.63 -10.82
N GLY A 396 21.91 -12.48 -10.64
CA GLY A 396 21.87 -11.36 -11.59
C GLY A 396 20.74 -10.34 -11.37
N ALA A 397 19.85 -10.55 -10.39
CA ALA A 397 18.86 -9.53 -10.02
C ALA A 397 19.53 -8.25 -9.49
N ARG A 398 18.90 -7.09 -9.73
CA ARG A 398 19.26 -5.81 -9.10
C ARG A 398 18.27 -5.54 -7.97
N PHE A 399 18.75 -5.02 -6.84
CA PHE A 399 17.91 -4.57 -5.75
C PHE A 399 18.25 -3.15 -5.33
N GLU A 400 17.24 -2.37 -5.01
CA GLU A 400 17.38 -0.99 -4.52
C GLU A 400 16.30 -0.66 -3.50
N VAL A 401 16.70 0.04 -2.43
CA VAL A 401 15.75 0.63 -1.47
C VAL A 401 15.41 2.03 -1.95
N MET A 402 14.12 2.36 -2.02
CA MET A 402 13.63 3.68 -2.40
C MET A 402 13.45 4.54 -1.14
N PRO A 403 14.31 5.54 -0.89
CA PRO A 403 14.22 6.34 0.33
C PRO A 403 12.90 7.09 0.41
N GLU A 404 12.35 7.24 1.62
CA GLU A 404 11.12 8.00 1.92
C GLU A 404 9.87 7.56 1.12
N LEU A 405 9.83 6.30 0.68
CA LEU A 405 8.65 5.63 0.12
C LEU A 405 8.25 4.46 1.03
N GLY A 406 6.95 4.19 1.13
CA GLY A 406 6.36 3.06 1.85
C GLY A 406 5.97 1.91 0.93
N HIS A 407 4.89 1.21 1.28
CA HIS A 407 4.45 -0.01 0.58
C HIS A 407 3.77 0.25 -0.77
N PHE A 408 3.39 1.49 -1.08
CA PHE A 408 2.64 1.83 -2.29
C PHE A 408 3.35 2.89 -3.13
N PRO A 409 4.66 2.75 -3.42
CA PRO A 409 5.50 3.84 -3.92
C PRO A 409 4.91 4.53 -5.17
N HIS A 410 4.32 3.74 -6.07
CA HIS A 410 3.70 4.16 -7.32
C HIS A 410 2.46 5.04 -7.13
N ALA A 411 1.72 4.85 -6.05
CA ALA A 411 0.47 5.55 -5.75
C ALA A 411 0.65 6.61 -4.66
N GLU A 412 1.47 6.36 -3.64
CA GLU A 412 1.68 7.29 -2.52
C GLU A 412 2.58 8.48 -2.87
N ASN A 413 3.50 8.30 -3.83
CA ASN A 413 4.32 9.40 -4.37
C ASN A 413 4.75 9.10 -5.82
N PRO A 414 3.82 9.25 -6.78
CA PRO A 414 4.05 8.90 -8.18
C PRO A 414 5.26 9.60 -8.83
N PRO A 415 5.52 10.91 -8.60
CA PRO A 415 6.70 11.57 -9.18
C PRO A 415 8.03 10.97 -8.72
N ARG A 416 8.13 10.61 -7.43
CA ARG A 416 9.35 10.01 -6.88
C ARG A 416 9.53 8.59 -7.41
N PHE A 417 8.48 7.77 -7.40
CA PHE A 417 8.52 6.42 -7.97
C PHE A 417 8.86 6.42 -9.47
N ALA A 418 8.33 7.38 -10.25
CA ALA A 418 8.62 7.50 -11.68
C ALA A 418 10.13 7.65 -11.96
N THR A 419 10.90 8.21 -11.03
CA THR A 419 12.37 8.30 -11.16
C THR A 419 13.01 6.92 -11.06
N HIS A 420 12.72 6.17 -9.99
CA HIS A 420 13.23 4.81 -9.81
C HIS A 420 12.75 3.85 -10.91
N LEU A 421 11.49 3.98 -11.34
CA LEU A 421 10.92 3.16 -12.42
C LEU A 421 11.69 3.34 -13.74
N ARG A 422 12.03 4.58 -14.11
CA ARG A 422 12.81 4.85 -15.33
C ARG A 422 14.20 4.22 -15.26
N GLU A 423 14.85 4.29 -14.11
CA GLU A 423 16.16 3.67 -13.90
C GLU A 423 16.09 2.13 -13.96
N ALA A 424 15.03 1.55 -13.39
CA ALA A 424 14.76 0.12 -13.47
C ALA A 424 14.52 -0.34 -14.91
N ILE A 425 13.66 0.36 -15.66
CA ILE A 425 13.40 0.09 -17.09
C ILE A 425 14.70 0.20 -17.90
N SER A 426 15.49 1.26 -17.70
CA SER A 426 16.77 1.42 -18.39
C SER A 426 17.76 0.28 -18.05
N THR A 427 17.75 -0.22 -16.82
CA THR A 427 18.56 -1.37 -16.41
C THR A 427 18.13 -2.66 -17.12
N ILE A 428 16.83 -2.85 -17.32
CA ILE A 428 16.28 -4.01 -18.04
C ILE A 428 16.69 -3.94 -19.52
N ASP A 429 16.43 -2.81 -20.19
CA ASP A 429 16.69 -2.66 -21.63
C ASP A 429 18.18 -2.72 -22.00
N THR A 430 19.09 -2.33 -21.09
CA THR A 430 20.54 -2.46 -21.32
C THR A 430 21.04 -3.91 -21.21
N ARG A 431 20.26 -4.81 -20.62
CA ARG A 431 20.62 -6.22 -20.40
C ARG A 431 19.98 -7.18 -21.40
N THR A 432 18.91 -6.76 -22.06
CA THR A 432 18.34 -7.51 -23.17
C THR A 432 19.34 -7.47 -24.33
N PRO A 433 19.91 -8.60 -24.78
CA PRO A 433 20.73 -8.60 -25.99
C PRO A 433 19.87 -8.03 -27.11
N THR A 434 20.31 -6.94 -27.73
CA THR A 434 19.71 -6.47 -28.98
C THR A 434 19.67 -7.66 -29.92
N SER A 435 18.48 -8.16 -30.24
CA SER A 435 18.31 -9.13 -31.31
C SER A 435 19.01 -8.56 -32.53
N GLU A 436 20.13 -9.17 -32.96
CA GLU A 436 20.74 -8.80 -34.22
C GLU A 436 19.67 -8.90 -35.30
N PRO A 437 19.55 -7.90 -36.21
CA PRO A 437 18.67 -8.05 -37.34
C PRO A 437 19.13 -9.27 -38.12
N ASP A 438 18.18 -10.17 -38.37
CA ASP A 438 18.34 -11.36 -39.19
C ASP A 438 18.84 -10.95 -40.58
N HIS A 439 20.16 -10.93 -40.73
CA HIS A 439 20.87 -10.69 -41.97
C HIS A 439 21.13 -12.04 -42.63
N ASP A 440 20.08 -12.81 -42.89
CA ASP A 440 20.16 -13.85 -43.90
C ASP A 440 19.79 -13.27 -45.26
N GLN A 441 20.86 -12.88 -45.94
CA GLN A 441 20.93 -12.66 -47.39
C GLN A 441 20.93 -14.03 -48.11
N HIS A 442 20.06 -14.12 -49.12
CA HIS A 442 20.14 -14.84 -50.39
C HIS A 442 19.11 -15.92 -50.69
#